data_AF-A0A379G5X3-F1
#
_entry.id   AF-A0A379G5X3-F1
#
_cell.length_a   1.000
_cell.length_b   1.000
_cell.length_c   1.000
_cell.angle_alpha   90.00
_cell.angle_beta   90.00
_cell.angle_gamma   90.00
#
_symmetry.space_group_name_H-M   'P 1'
#
loop_
_entity.id
_entity.type
_entity.pdbx_description
1 polymer ?
#
loop_
_entity_poly.entity_id
_entity_poly.type
_entity_poly.pdbx_seq_one_letter_code
_entity_poly.pdbx_strand_id
1 'polypeptide(L)'
;MFLKLALENKLRLIYMIVSFLLIWISIINIDMIIRSNDNFILFSYYASIATIIALLITIMEIIHNINISKSIKEKSLFSLNKFKGSTGLSLSHECIFYYNQSLDNLSSKNYALLVTNFTIAFKLHLNIANNFMTLIDKKTFDNEIENLNELEKKINSTRNITSKSPLGNLQFQDILESLLYAKQLIESKYTYRKIEE
;
A
#
# COMPACT_ATOMS: atom_id res chain seq x y z
N MET A 1 -27.41 12.70 -17.19
CA MET A 1 -27.26 11.36 -16.56
C MET A 1 -26.81 10.31 -17.58
N PHE A 2 -27.54 10.09 -18.69
CA PHE A 2 -27.13 9.18 -19.78
C PHE A 2 -25.74 9.49 -20.38
N LEU A 3 -25.40 10.77 -20.57
CA LEU A 3 -24.09 11.16 -21.12
C LEU A 3 -22.92 10.80 -20.18
N LYS A 4 -23.16 10.79 -18.86
CA LYS A 4 -22.15 10.47 -17.83
C LYS A 4 -21.93 8.96 -17.76
N LEU A 5 -23.02 8.19 -17.87
CA LEU A 5 -23.00 6.73 -17.98
C LEU A 5 -22.33 6.25 -19.28
N ALA A 6 -22.54 6.97 -20.39
CA ALA A 6 -21.92 6.71 -21.69
C ALA A 6 -20.41 7.00 -21.68
N LEU A 7 -19.97 8.00 -20.90
CA LEU A 7 -18.56 8.35 -20.71
C LEU A 7 -17.82 7.32 -19.85
N GLU A 8 -18.50 6.72 -18.86
CA GLU A 8 -17.97 5.64 -18.03
C GLU A 8 -17.88 4.30 -18.79
N ASN A 9 -18.80 4.04 -19.72
CA ASN A 9 -18.90 2.78 -20.47
C ASN A 9 -18.58 2.93 -21.97
N LYS A 10 -17.59 3.74 -22.33
CA LYS A 10 -17.19 3.97 -23.74
C LYS A 10 -16.93 2.69 -24.52
N LEU A 11 -16.30 1.70 -23.89
CA LEU A 11 -16.02 0.39 -24.50
C LEU A 11 -17.31 -0.37 -24.85
N ARG A 12 -18.33 -0.34 -23.97
CA ARG A 12 -19.63 -0.97 -24.24
C ARG A 12 -20.39 -0.33 -25.37
N LEU A 13 -20.30 0.99 -25.45
CA LEU A 13 -20.95 1.77 -26.51
C LEU A 13 -20.31 1.47 -27.88
N ILE A 14 -18.99 1.30 -27.93
CA ILE A 14 -18.26 0.97 -29.17
C ILE A 14 -18.66 -0.40 -29.71
N TYR A 15 -18.62 -1.47 -28.90
CA TYR A 15 -18.97 -2.80 -29.42
C TYR A 15 -20.46 -2.95 -29.75
N MET A 16 -21.34 -2.19 -29.09
CA MET A 16 -22.77 -2.13 -29.44
C MET A 16 -22.96 -1.56 -30.85
N ILE A 17 -22.25 -0.47 -31.18
CA ILE A 17 -22.26 0.13 -32.52
C ILE A 17 -21.69 -0.85 -33.56
N VAL A 18 -20.56 -1.50 -33.25
CA VAL A 18 -19.94 -2.50 -34.15
C VAL A 18 -20.87 -3.68 -34.41
N SER A 19 -21.58 -4.16 -33.38
CA SER A 19 -22.55 -5.26 -33.53
C SER A 19 -23.72 -4.86 -34.41
N PHE A 20 -24.23 -3.63 -34.27
CA PHE A 20 -25.31 -3.11 -35.10
C PHE A 20 -24.88 -2.96 -36.57
N LEU A 21 -23.66 -2.47 -36.82
CA LEU A 21 -23.07 -2.38 -38.15
C LEU A 21 -22.91 -3.75 -38.80
N LEU A 22 -22.49 -4.78 -38.05
CA LEU A 22 -22.36 -6.14 -38.57
C LEU A 22 -23.70 -6.75 -38.98
N ILE A 23 -24.76 -6.51 -38.20
CA ILE A 23 -26.13 -6.93 -38.56
C ILE A 23 -26.56 -6.24 -39.86
N TRP A 24 -26.34 -4.93 -39.95
CA TRP A 24 -26.70 -4.13 -41.12
C TRP A 24 -26.00 -4.61 -42.40
N ILE A 25 -24.68 -4.82 -42.35
CA ILE A 25 -23.88 -5.34 -43.47
C ILE A 25 -24.33 -6.75 -43.87
N SER A 26 -24.71 -7.58 -42.90
CA SER A 26 -25.18 -8.94 -43.17
C SER A 26 -26.52 -8.96 -43.90
N ILE A 27 -27.44 -8.05 -43.57
CA ILE A 27 -28.74 -7.94 -44.27
C ILE A 27 -28.54 -7.51 -45.73
N ILE A 28 -27.65 -6.57 -46.01
CA ILE A 28 -27.40 -6.09 -47.39
C ILE A 28 -26.82 -7.19 -48.28
N ASN A 29 -25.94 -8.03 -47.75
CA ASN A 29 -25.22 -9.04 -48.54
C ASN A 29 -25.93 -10.41 -48.61
N ILE A 30 -27.14 -10.52 -48.06
CA ILE A 30 -27.87 -11.79 -47.97
C ILE A 30 -28.12 -12.41 -49.35
N ASP A 31 -28.50 -11.60 -50.33
CA ASP A 31 -28.82 -12.04 -51.69
C ASP A 31 -27.59 -12.54 -52.44
N MET A 32 -26.41 -11.98 -52.15
CA MET A 32 -25.15 -12.38 -52.77
C MET A 32 -24.63 -13.73 -52.23
N ILE A 33 -24.84 -13.98 -50.93
CA ILE A 33 -24.32 -15.18 -50.25
C ILE A 33 -25.24 -16.38 -50.47
N ILE A 34 -26.56 -16.19 -50.44
CA ILE A 34 -27.52 -17.28 -50.61
C ILE A 34 -27.58 -17.76 -52.07
N ARG A 35 -27.46 -16.84 -53.05
CA ARG A 35 -27.40 -17.22 -54.48
C ARG A 35 -26.10 -17.95 -54.86
N SER A 36 -25.07 -17.87 -54.04
CA SER A 36 -23.78 -18.52 -54.30
C SER A 36 -23.80 -20.03 -54.03
N ASN A 37 -24.78 -20.55 -53.29
CA ASN A 37 -24.77 -21.95 -52.86
C ASN A 37 -26.19 -22.47 -52.60
N ASP A 38 -26.70 -23.31 -53.50
CA ASP A 38 -28.08 -23.81 -53.49
C ASP A 38 -28.46 -24.63 -52.24
N ASN A 39 -27.46 -25.11 -51.48
CA ASN A 39 -27.66 -25.88 -50.25
C ASN A 39 -27.72 -25.03 -48.96
N PHE A 40 -27.59 -23.70 -49.06
CA PHE A 40 -27.55 -22.83 -47.88
C PHE A 40 -28.96 -22.35 -47.47
N ILE A 41 -29.48 -22.87 -46.37
CA ILE A 41 -30.80 -22.51 -45.83
C ILE A 41 -30.71 -21.17 -45.09
N LEU A 42 -31.66 -20.25 -45.34
CA LEU A 42 -31.78 -18.92 -44.72
C LEU A 42 -31.60 -18.92 -43.19
N PHE A 43 -32.16 -19.93 -42.52
CA PHE A 43 -32.04 -20.11 -41.07
C PHE A 43 -30.59 -20.35 -40.61
N SER A 44 -29.83 -21.15 -41.35
CA SER A 44 -28.41 -21.45 -41.05
C SER A 44 -27.54 -20.19 -41.16
N TYR A 45 -27.85 -19.32 -42.11
CA TYR A 45 -27.17 -18.04 -42.29
C TYR A 45 -27.37 -17.11 -41.09
N TYR A 46 -28.62 -16.87 -40.69
CA TYR A 46 -28.92 -16.03 -39.52
C TYR A 46 -28.34 -16.61 -38.22
N ALA A 47 -28.38 -17.93 -38.04
CA ALA A 47 -27.78 -18.59 -36.90
C ALA A 47 -26.26 -18.37 -36.84
N SER A 48 -25.57 -18.44 -37.99
CA SER A 48 -24.12 -18.23 -38.08
C SER A 48 -23.71 -16.78 -37.79
N ILE A 49 -24.51 -15.80 -38.23
CA ILE A 49 -24.25 -14.38 -37.92
C ILE A 49 -24.47 -14.11 -36.43
N ALA A 50 -25.55 -14.66 -35.85
CA ALA A 50 -25.86 -14.49 -34.44
C ALA A 50 -24.73 -15.04 -33.55
N THR A 51 -24.15 -16.20 -33.89
CA THR A 51 -23.02 -16.78 -33.13
C THR A 51 -21.75 -15.94 -33.25
N ILE A 52 -21.44 -15.40 -34.43
CA ILE A 52 -20.29 -14.50 -34.63
C ILE A 52 -20.44 -13.22 -33.79
N ILE A 53 -21.63 -12.62 -33.78
CA ILE A 53 -21.90 -11.42 -32.98
C ILE A 53 -21.81 -11.74 -31.48
N ALA A 54 -22.41 -12.85 -31.04
CA ALA A 54 -22.35 -13.29 -29.66
C ALA A 54 -20.89 -13.52 -29.21
N LEU A 55 -20.06 -14.13 -30.06
CA LEU A 55 -18.65 -14.33 -29.80
C LEU A 55 -17.91 -13.00 -29.66
N LEU A 56 -18.15 -12.05 -30.57
CA LEU A 56 -17.53 -10.73 -30.55
C LEU A 56 -17.89 -9.96 -29.28
N ILE A 57 -19.17 -9.94 -28.90
CA ILE A 57 -19.64 -9.32 -27.65
C ILE A 57 -18.95 -9.96 -26.45
N THR A 58 -18.86 -11.29 -26.42
CA THR A 58 -18.23 -12.02 -25.32
C THR A 58 -16.75 -11.65 -25.17
N ILE A 59 -16.00 -11.61 -26.28
CA ILE A 59 -14.58 -11.22 -26.28
C ILE A 59 -14.42 -9.78 -25.78
N MET A 60 -15.25 -8.86 -26.27
CA MET A 60 -15.17 -7.45 -25.88
C MET A 60 -15.51 -7.24 -24.40
N GLU A 61 -16.49 -7.97 -23.87
CA GLU A 61 -16.86 -7.90 -22.46
C GLU A 61 -15.75 -8.47 -21.56
N ILE A 62 -15.06 -9.54 -21.99
CA ILE A 62 -13.88 -10.06 -21.30
C ILE A 62 -12.78 -8.99 -21.23
N ILE A 63 -12.44 -8.35 -22.36
CA ILE A 63 -11.41 -7.30 -22.40
C ILE A 63 -11.79 -6.13 -21.48
N HIS A 64 -13.06 -5.71 -21.51
CA HIS A 64 -13.55 -4.65 -20.65
C HIS A 64 -13.43 -4.99 -19.16
N ASN A 65 -13.83 -6.21 -18.78
CA ASN A 65 -13.72 -6.68 -17.41
C ASN A 65 -12.26 -6.76 -16.93
N ILE A 66 -11.33 -7.18 -17.80
CA ILE A 66 -9.89 -7.16 -17.50
C ILE A 66 -9.41 -5.73 -17.23
N ASN A 67 -9.82 -4.77 -18.05
CA ASN A 67 -9.44 -3.36 -17.88
C ASN A 67 -9.99 -2.75 -16.59
N ILE A 68 -11.26 -3.03 -16.26
CA ILE A 68 -11.86 -2.63 -14.98
C ILE A 68 -11.08 -3.23 -13.82
N SER A 69 -10.80 -4.54 -13.87
CA SER A 69 -10.06 -5.25 -12.82
C SER A 69 -8.66 -4.65 -12.60
N LYS A 70 -7.94 -4.35 -13.68
CA LYS A 70 -6.64 -3.64 -13.60
C LYS A 70 -6.78 -2.27 -12.96
N SER A 71 -7.76 -1.46 -13.38
CA SER A 71 -7.98 -0.12 -12.80
C SER A 71 -8.34 -0.18 -11.31
N ILE A 72 -9.18 -1.14 -10.89
CA ILE A 72 -9.52 -1.35 -9.48
C ILE A 72 -8.28 -1.75 -8.68
N LYS A 73 -7.45 -2.64 -9.23
CA LYS A 73 -6.18 -3.05 -8.60
C LYS A 73 -5.25 -1.86 -8.40
N GLU A 74 -5.09 -1.01 -9.43
CA GLU A 74 -4.25 0.19 -9.35
C GLU A 74 -4.77 1.19 -8.31
N LYS A 75 -6.07 1.51 -8.33
CA LYS A 75 -6.70 2.40 -7.34
C LYS A 75 -6.58 1.86 -5.91
N SER A 76 -6.74 0.56 -5.75
CA SER A 76 -6.58 -0.13 -4.46
C SER A 76 -5.14 -0.05 -3.96
N LEU A 77 -4.16 -0.32 -4.82
CA LEU A 77 -2.74 -0.20 -4.49
C LEU A 77 -2.34 1.23 -4.14
N PHE A 78 -2.82 2.22 -4.90
CA PHE A 78 -2.59 3.62 -4.61
C PHE A 78 -3.15 4.02 -3.23
N SER A 79 -4.40 3.64 -2.96
CA SER A 79 -5.05 3.93 -1.67
C SER A 79 -4.33 3.24 -0.50
N LEU A 80 -3.90 1.99 -0.69
CA LEU A 80 -3.13 1.24 0.29
C LEU A 80 -1.77 1.90 0.57
N ASN A 81 -1.05 2.30 -0.47
CA ASN A 81 0.25 2.98 -0.32
C ASN A 81 0.10 4.33 0.39
N LYS A 82 -0.96 5.10 0.06
CA LYS A 82 -1.27 6.36 0.75
C LYS A 82 -1.59 6.12 2.22
N PHE A 83 -2.43 5.13 2.53
CA PHE A 83 -2.76 4.77 3.91
C PHE A 83 -1.51 4.31 4.69
N LYS A 84 -0.68 3.48 4.07
CA LYS A 84 0.59 3.02 4.63
C LYS A 84 1.54 4.19 4.92
N GLY A 85 1.67 5.14 4.00
CA GLY A 85 2.47 6.35 4.21
C GLY A 85 1.97 7.19 5.38
N SER A 86 0.67 7.48 5.43
CA SER A 86 0.05 8.26 6.53
C SER A 86 0.19 7.55 7.88
N THR A 87 0.00 6.24 7.92
CA THR A 87 0.08 5.44 9.14
C THR A 87 1.52 5.34 9.63
N GLY A 88 2.47 5.11 8.71
CA GLY A 88 3.90 5.12 9.01
C GLY A 88 4.36 6.44 9.63
N LEU A 89 3.93 7.58 9.06
CA LEU A 89 4.21 8.90 9.63
C LEU A 89 3.64 9.07 11.04
N SER A 90 2.37 8.70 11.25
CA SER A 90 1.72 8.78 12.56
C SER A 90 2.45 7.95 13.61
N LEU A 91 2.78 6.69 13.28
CA LEU A 91 3.51 5.79 14.17
C LEU A 91 4.92 6.32 14.46
N SER A 92 5.60 6.92 13.48
CA SER A 92 6.91 7.54 13.69
C SER A 92 6.85 8.72 14.65
N HIS A 93 5.83 9.58 14.56
CA HIS A 93 5.62 10.65 15.53
C HIS A 93 5.37 10.11 16.94
N GLU A 94 4.54 9.06 17.06
CA GLU A 94 4.28 8.41 18.34
C GLU A 94 5.55 7.76 18.92
N CYS A 95 6.36 7.12 18.07
CA CYS A 95 7.62 6.53 18.48
C CYS A 95 8.61 7.60 19.00
N ILE A 96 8.76 8.72 18.28
CA ILE A 96 9.58 9.86 18.70
C ILE A 96 9.08 10.44 20.02
N PHE A 97 7.77 10.55 20.20
CA PHE A 97 7.17 11.00 21.45
C PHE A 97 7.62 10.12 22.63
N TYR A 98 7.58 8.79 22.50
CA TYR A 98 8.04 7.88 23.55
C TYR A 98 9.56 7.90 23.79
N TYR A 99 10.37 8.18 22.76
CA TYR A 99 11.81 8.46 22.96
C TYR A 99 12.02 9.74 23.76
N ASN A 100 11.29 10.82 23.47
CA ASN A 100 11.37 12.06 24.25
C ASN A 100 10.96 11.82 25.72
N GLN A 101 9.86 11.10 25.94
CA GLN A 101 9.45 10.73 27.30
C GLN A 101 10.50 9.87 28.02
N SER A 102 11.20 8.99 27.29
CA SER A 102 12.33 8.23 27.85
C SER A 102 13.47 9.15 28.29
N LEU A 103 13.84 10.14 27.47
CA LEU A 103 14.87 11.14 27.80
C LEU A 103 14.49 11.97 29.03
N ASP A 104 13.23 12.40 29.12
CA ASP A 104 12.70 13.15 30.26
C ASP A 104 12.70 12.29 31.54
N ASN A 105 12.31 11.02 31.44
CA ASN A 105 12.33 10.07 32.55
C ASN A 105 13.74 9.74 33.04
N LEU A 106 14.70 9.63 32.12
CA LEU A 106 16.11 9.47 32.47
C LEU A 106 16.61 10.69 33.26
N SER A 107 16.33 11.89 32.75
CA SER A 107 16.74 13.17 33.38
C SER A 107 16.09 13.40 34.74
N SER A 108 14.80 13.03 34.88
CA SER A 108 14.04 13.13 36.14
C SER A 108 14.28 11.97 37.11
N LYS A 109 15.16 11.02 36.77
CA LYS A 109 15.50 9.83 37.59
C LYS A 109 14.29 8.91 37.86
N ASN A 110 13.30 8.93 36.97
CA ASN A 110 12.11 8.09 37.00
C ASN A 110 12.35 6.80 36.19
N TYR A 111 13.23 5.93 36.70
CA TYR A 111 13.73 4.77 35.95
C TYR A 111 12.67 3.71 35.61
N ALA A 112 11.63 3.54 36.43
CA ALA A 112 10.52 2.63 36.12
C ALA A 112 9.71 3.10 34.89
N LEU A 113 9.48 4.41 34.77
CA LEU A 113 8.80 5.01 33.62
C LEU A 113 9.71 5.06 32.39
N LEU A 114 11.02 5.27 32.58
CA LEU A 114 12.02 5.15 31.52
C LEU A 114 11.92 3.78 30.83
N VAL A 115 11.96 2.69 31.61
CA VAL A 115 11.83 1.33 31.08
C VAL A 115 10.54 1.15 30.29
N THR A 116 9.42 1.59 30.85
CA THR A 116 8.11 1.45 30.22
C THR A 116 8.03 2.19 28.89
N ASN A 117 8.39 3.48 28.88
CA ASN A 117 8.33 4.31 27.67
C ASN A 117 9.34 3.87 26.62
N PHE A 118 10.53 3.42 27.02
CA PHE A 118 11.51 2.89 26.09
C PHE A 118 11.02 1.59 25.45
N THR A 119 10.45 0.65 26.21
CA THR A 119 9.90 -0.59 25.64
C THR A 119 8.79 -0.30 24.62
N ILE A 120 7.95 0.71 24.87
CA ILE A 120 6.93 1.13 23.90
C ILE A 120 7.59 1.71 22.65
N ALA A 121 8.54 2.63 22.82
CA ALA A 121 9.30 3.22 21.70
C ALA A 121 9.99 2.15 20.85
N PHE A 122 10.65 1.19 21.50
CA PHE A 122 11.37 0.10 20.83
C PHE A 122 10.44 -0.80 20.01
N LYS A 123 9.29 -1.20 20.58
CA LYS A 123 8.27 -1.99 19.85
C LYS A 123 7.71 -1.23 18.65
N LEU A 124 7.44 0.07 18.82
CA LEU A 124 7.01 0.92 17.71
C LEU A 124 8.10 1.01 16.64
N HIS A 125 9.36 1.19 17.02
CA HIS A 125 10.50 1.25 16.09
C HIS A 125 10.61 -0.04 15.27
N LEU A 126 10.50 -1.21 15.91
CA LEU A 126 10.49 -2.51 15.22
C LEU A 126 9.30 -2.68 14.27
N ASN A 127 8.10 -2.26 14.69
CA ASN A 127 6.91 -2.34 13.84
C ASN A 127 7.06 -1.46 12.59
N ILE A 128 7.55 -0.24 12.80
CA ILE A 128 7.86 0.74 11.75
C ILE A 128 8.90 0.18 10.77
N ALA A 129 9.99 -0.40 11.29
CA ALA A 129 11.05 -1.00 10.47
C ALA A 129 10.56 -2.18 9.62
N ASN A 130 9.70 -3.04 10.17
CA ASN A 130 9.23 -4.22 9.46
C ASN A 130 8.15 -3.93 8.43
N ASN A 131 7.25 -2.99 8.73
CA ASN A 131 6.04 -2.80 7.94
C ASN A 131 6.09 -1.55 7.07
N PHE A 132 6.82 -0.51 7.45
CA PHE A 132 6.70 0.83 6.83
C PHE A 132 8.00 1.34 6.19
N MET A 133 9.16 0.75 6.48
CA MET A 133 10.43 1.10 5.81
C MET A 133 10.54 0.59 4.37
N THR A 134 11.37 1.27 3.59
CA THR A 134 11.88 0.72 2.31
C THR A 134 12.89 -0.40 2.57
N LEU A 135 13.18 -1.23 1.56
CA LEU A 135 14.17 -2.31 1.67
C LEU A 135 15.57 -1.79 2.03
N ILE A 136 15.96 -0.62 1.51
CA ILE A 136 17.24 0.02 1.81
C ILE A 136 17.25 0.45 3.28
N ASP A 137 16.17 1.09 3.73
CA ASP A 137 16.08 1.61 5.08
C ASP A 137 16.07 0.51 6.14
N LYS A 138 15.40 -0.60 5.81
CA LYS A 138 15.36 -1.81 6.64
C LYS A 138 16.74 -2.43 6.82
N LYS A 139 17.55 -2.55 5.75
CA LYS A 139 18.92 -3.07 5.88
C LYS A 139 19.78 -2.23 6.82
N THR A 140 19.64 -0.91 6.78
CA THR A 140 20.33 -0.05 7.76
C THR A 140 19.87 -0.34 9.18
N PHE A 141 18.55 -0.49 9.38
CA PHE A 141 18.00 -0.79 10.70
C PHE A 141 18.45 -2.16 11.22
N ASP A 142 18.48 -3.18 10.36
CA ASP A 142 18.90 -4.53 10.72
C ASP A 142 20.37 -4.56 11.18
N ASN A 143 21.23 -3.66 10.66
CA ASN A 143 22.61 -3.50 11.15
C ASN A 143 22.68 -2.83 12.54
N GLU A 144 21.72 -1.97 12.87
CA GLU A 144 21.68 -1.20 14.14
C GLU A 144 20.84 -1.89 15.23
N ILE A 145 20.16 -2.99 14.89
CA ILE A 145 19.24 -3.67 15.83
C ILE A 145 19.98 -4.23 17.05
N GLU A 146 21.24 -4.64 16.90
CA GLU A 146 22.07 -5.11 17.99
C GLU A 146 22.33 -4.00 19.01
N ASN A 147 22.68 -2.80 18.54
CA ASN A 147 22.87 -1.60 19.38
C ASN A 147 21.59 -1.24 20.15
N LEU A 148 20.42 -1.32 19.49
CA LEU A 148 19.12 -1.10 20.12
C LEU A 148 18.79 -2.17 21.18
N ASN A 149 19.11 -3.43 20.91
CA ASN A 149 18.93 -4.53 21.87
C ASN A 149 19.86 -4.37 23.09
N GLU A 150 21.09 -3.91 22.90
CA GLU A 150 21.99 -3.58 24.00
C GLU A 150 21.46 -2.43 24.85
N LEU A 151 20.95 -1.38 24.20
CA LEU A 151 20.28 -0.27 24.89
C LEU A 151 19.07 -0.75 25.70
N GLU A 152 18.26 -1.67 25.16
CA GLU A 152 17.15 -2.28 25.89
C GLU A 152 17.62 -3.00 27.15
N LYS A 153 18.70 -3.79 27.06
CA LYS A 153 19.30 -4.47 28.22
C LYS A 153 19.78 -3.46 29.27
N LYS A 154 20.51 -2.41 28.84
CA LYS A 154 20.99 -1.34 29.72
C LYS A 154 19.82 -0.67 30.44
N ILE A 155 18.78 -0.25 29.72
CA ILE A 155 17.60 0.41 30.29
C ILE A 155 16.85 -0.54 31.23
N ASN A 156 16.64 -1.80 30.86
CA ASN A 156 15.96 -2.77 31.72
C ASN A 156 16.69 -3.01 33.05
N SER A 157 18.03 -2.97 33.05
CA SER A 157 18.82 -3.07 34.28
C SER A 157 18.54 -1.92 35.26
N THR A 158 18.03 -0.78 34.77
CA THR A 158 17.71 0.38 35.60
C THR A 158 16.36 0.30 36.32
N ARG A 159 15.53 -0.72 36.02
CA ARG A 159 14.14 -0.82 36.50
C ARG A 159 13.99 -0.65 38.02
N ASN A 160 14.91 -1.22 38.79
CA ASN A 160 14.86 -1.23 40.26
C ASN A 160 15.71 -0.12 40.89
N ILE A 161 16.34 0.73 40.08
CA ILE A 161 17.10 1.89 40.57
C ILE A 161 16.09 2.94 41.06
N THR A 162 16.41 3.59 42.17
CA THR A 162 15.56 4.60 42.78
C THR A 162 16.21 5.97 42.74
N SER A 163 15.43 7.03 42.83
CA SER A 163 15.94 8.41 42.86
C SER A 163 16.89 8.69 44.04
N LYS A 164 16.80 7.90 45.11
CA LYS A 164 17.67 7.97 46.30
C LYS A 164 19.07 7.38 46.07
N SER A 165 19.21 6.49 45.09
CA SER A 165 20.47 5.88 44.68
C SER A 165 20.52 5.85 43.15
N PRO A 166 20.75 7.01 42.50
CA PRO A 166 20.67 7.13 41.05
C PRO A 166 21.82 6.41 40.35
N LEU A 167 21.69 6.28 39.02
CA LEU A 167 22.76 5.81 38.13
C LEU A 167 24.04 6.63 38.33
N GLY A 168 25.19 5.97 38.18
CA GLY A 168 26.48 6.67 38.09
C GLY A 168 26.55 7.54 36.84
N ASN A 169 27.28 8.65 36.90
CA ASN A 169 27.36 9.63 35.80
C ASN A 169 27.76 9.01 34.45
N LEU A 170 28.67 8.03 34.45
CA LEU A 170 29.07 7.31 33.23
C LEU A 170 27.92 6.52 32.62
N GLN A 171 27.16 5.78 33.44
CA GLN A 171 26.01 5.00 32.98
C GLN A 171 24.89 5.91 32.47
N PHE A 172 24.68 7.04 33.15
CA PHE A 172 23.72 8.05 32.72
C PHE A 172 24.07 8.60 31.33
N GLN A 173 25.32 9.01 31.11
CA GLN A 173 25.76 9.54 29.81
C GLN A 173 25.69 8.49 28.70
N ASP A 174 26.13 7.25 28.96
CA ASP A 174 26.07 6.16 28.01
C ASP A 174 24.63 5.85 27.55
N ILE A 175 23.67 5.79 28.49
CA ILE A 175 22.25 5.59 28.16
C ILE A 175 21.70 6.81 27.42
N LEU A 176 22.07 8.03 27.81
CA LEU A 176 21.61 9.26 27.18
C LEU A 176 22.05 9.35 25.72
N GLU A 177 23.34 9.12 25.44
CA GLU A 177 23.90 9.14 24.08
C GLU A 177 23.26 8.06 23.21
N SER A 178 23.12 6.84 23.74
CA SER A 178 22.48 5.73 23.05
C SER A 178 21.00 6.01 22.73
N LEU A 179 20.25 6.62 23.65
CA LEU A 179 18.85 7.03 23.42
C LEU A 179 18.73 8.12 22.35
N LEU A 180 19.62 9.11 22.37
CA LEU A 180 19.66 10.18 21.38
C LEU A 180 19.97 9.62 19.99
N TYR A 181 20.93 8.69 19.91
CA TYR A 181 21.25 8.00 18.67
C TYR A 181 20.05 7.18 18.14
N ALA A 182 19.40 6.39 19.00
CA ALA A 182 18.21 5.63 18.65
C ALA A 182 17.06 6.50 18.14
N LYS A 183 16.86 7.67 18.75
CA LYS A 183 15.88 8.67 18.30
C LYS A 183 16.24 9.24 16.92
N GLN A 184 17.51 9.60 16.70
CA GLN A 184 17.98 10.12 15.41
C GLN A 184 17.81 9.13 14.25
N LEU A 185 17.95 7.83 14.50
CA LEU A 185 17.71 6.78 13.50
C LEU A 185 16.27 6.82 12.96
N ILE A 186 15.29 7.19 13.79
CA ILE A 186 13.90 7.38 13.34
C ILE A 186 13.72 8.74 12.67
N GLU A 187 14.19 9.81 13.30
CA GLU A 187 13.97 11.17 12.79
C GLU A 187 14.57 11.37 11.39
N SER A 188 15.79 10.86 11.16
CA SER A 188 16.46 10.97 9.86
C SER A 188 15.71 10.27 8.72
N LYS A 189 14.88 9.27 9.02
CA LYS A 189 14.21 8.44 8.01
C LYS A 189 12.73 8.77 7.79
N TYR A 190 12.07 9.43 8.75
CA TYR A 190 10.63 9.69 8.69
C TYR A 190 10.24 11.16 8.64
N THR A 191 11.13 12.10 8.99
CA THR A 191 10.73 13.50 9.18
C THR A 191 10.64 14.30 7.86
N TYR A 192 11.17 13.79 6.73
CA TYR A 192 11.26 14.58 5.49
C TYR A 192 11.09 13.83 4.15
N ARG A 193 10.43 12.67 4.11
CA ARG A 193 9.87 12.20 2.83
C ARG A 193 8.52 12.86 2.62
N LYS A 194 8.53 14.10 2.10
CA LYS A 194 7.43 14.58 1.26
C LYS A 194 7.14 13.46 0.28
N ILE A 195 5.98 12.85 0.42
CA ILE A 195 5.40 12.02 -0.62
C ILE A 195 5.15 13.01 -1.74
N GLU A 196 6.10 13.11 -2.68
CA GLU A 196 5.87 13.84 -3.93
C GLU A 196 4.64 13.21 -4.59
N GLU A 197 3.70 14.09 -4.93
CA GLU A 197 2.39 13.81 -5.52
C GLU A 197 2.49 13.10 -6.88
#